data_AF-A0A2X3CCA8-F1
#
_entry.id   AF-A0A2X3CCA8-F1
#
_cell.length_a   1.000
_cell.length_b   1.000
_cell.length_c   1.000
_cell.angle_alpha   90.00
_cell.angle_beta   90.00
_cell.angle_gamma   90.00
#
_symmetry.space_group_name_H-M   'P 1'
#
loop_
_entity.id
_entity.type
_entity.pdbx_description
1 polymer ?
#
loop_
_entity_poly.entity_id
_entity_poly.type
_entity_poly.pdbx_seq_one_letter_code
_entity_poly.pdbx_strand_id
1 'polypeptide(L)'
;MQYIKIHSQDNVAVALTDIAAGSVVTIDNDSVTLGQDIVRGHKFALRAIAKGENVVKYGLPIGHALADIAPGEHVHAHNTRTNLSDLDAYRYQPDLVAQPPQPADREVQIYRRANGDVGVRNELWILPTVGCVNAMARQMQNRFLKETYGAEDIDGVHLFSHTYGCSQLGDDHINTRTMLQNMVRHPNAGAVLVVGLGCENNQVEAFARRWASLTRSACTLWFASIRTMKWRRGLSICISCMK
;
A
#
# COMPACT_ATOMS: atom_id res chain seq x y z
N MET A 1 -8.67 28.81 0.47
CA MET A 1 -8.84 28.32 1.85
C MET A 1 -7.48 28.32 2.53
N GLN A 2 -7.28 29.09 3.60
CA GLN A 2 -5.96 29.20 4.27
C GLN A 2 -5.81 28.26 5.47
N TYR A 3 -6.89 27.61 5.89
CA TYR A 3 -6.94 26.72 7.06
C TYR A 3 -8.04 25.66 6.89
N ILE A 4 -8.02 24.63 7.72
CA ILE A 4 -9.03 23.56 7.74
C ILE A 4 -9.36 23.13 9.18
N LYS A 5 -10.66 23.08 9.49
CA LYS A 5 -11.22 22.35 10.63
C LYS A 5 -11.81 21.05 10.08
N ILE A 6 -11.42 19.90 10.64
CA ILE A 6 -11.69 18.60 10.01
C ILE A 6 -13.02 18.04 10.49
N HIS A 7 -13.30 18.18 11.77
CA HIS A 7 -14.52 17.71 12.40
C HIS A 7 -15.19 18.82 13.21
N SER A 8 -16.52 18.80 13.33
CA SER A 8 -17.29 19.85 14.01
C SER A 8 -16.92 20.00 15.50
N GLN A 9 -16.52 18.90 16.14
CA GLN A 9 -16.08 18.86 17.54
C GLN A 9 -14.63 19.33 17.76
N ASP A 10 -13.88 19.62 16.71
CA ASP A 10 -12.48 20.04 16.84
C ASP A 10 -12.40 21.41 17.55
N ASN A 11 -11.48 21.53 18.50
CA ASN A 11 -11.16 22.80 19.17
C ASN A 11 -9.88 23.45 18.62
N VAL A 12 -9.29 22.85 17.58
CA VAL A 12 -8.15 23.37 16.82
C VAL A 12 -8.41 23.27 15.32
N ALA A 13 -7.77 24.13 14.55
CA ALA A 13 -7.68 24.02 13.09
C ALA A 13 -6.23 23.93 12.65
N VAL A 14 -6.01 23.53 11.39
CA VAL A 14 -4.68 23.42 10.77
C VAL A 14 -4.52 24.48 9.71
N ALA A 15 -3.39 25.19 9.72
CA ALA A 15 -3.04 26.13 8.66
C ALA A 15 -2.64 25.40 7.37
N LEU A 16 -3.21 25.79 6.22
CA LEU A 16 -2.88 25.26 4.89
C LEU A 16 -1.82 26.10 4.17
N THR A 17 -1.58 27.31 4.66
CA THR A 17 -0.51 28.24 4.27
C THR A 17 0.13 28.82 5.52
N ASP A 18 1.24 29.54 5.38
CA ASP A 18 1.72 30.38 6.48
C ASP A 18 0.73 31.54 6.67
N ILE A 19 0.35 31.81 7.92
CA ILE A 19 -0.63 32.84 8.28
C ILE A 19 0.03 33.79 9.27
N ALA A 20 0.07 35.07 8.93
CA ALA A 20 0.71 36.08 9.77
C ALA A 20 -0.13 36.40 11.03
N ALA A 21 0.55 36.79 12.10
CA ALA A 21 -0.06 37.35 13.29
C ALA A 21 -0.99 38.53 12.93
N GLY A 22 -2.09 38.67 13.67
CA GLY A 22 -3.14 39.66 13.42
C GLY A 22 -4.16 39.26 12.36
N SER A 23 -3.94 38.15 11.64
CA SER A 23 -4.94 37.62 10.70
C SER A 23 -6.19 37.14 11.44
N VAL A 24 -7.36 37.42 10.88
CA VAL A 24 -8.65 36.92 11.37
C VAL A 24 -9.06 35.68 10.58
N VAL A 25 -9.31 34.60 11.31
CA VAL A 25 -9.77 33.30 10.79
C VAL A 25 -11.24 33.15 11.17
N THR A 26 -12.10 32.88 10.18
CA THR A 26 -13.53 32.61 10.40
C THR A 26 -13.86 31.15 10.09
N ILE A 27 -14.42 30.41 11.07
CA ILE A 27 -14.80 28.99 10.97
C ILE A 27 -16.14 28.80 11.69
N ASP A 28 -17.10 28.09 11.06
CA ASP A 28 -18.42 27.77 11.64
C ASP A 28 -19.18 28.98 12.25
N ASN A 29 -19.02 30.15 11.63
CA ASN A 29 -19.52 31.48 12.06
C ASN A 29 -18.77 32.15 13.22
N ASP A 30 -17.79 31.49 13.83
CA ASP A 30 -16.92 32.10 14.84
C ASP A 30 -15.68 32.73 14.18
N SER A 31 -15.17 33.81 14.78
CA SER A 31 -13.95 34.49 14.31
C SER A 31 -12.90 34.55 15.39
N VAL A 32 -11.67 34.22 15.03
CA VAL A 32 -10.51 34.16 15.91
C VAL A 32 -9.37 34.95 15.29
N THR A 33 -8.74 35.84 16.07
CA THR A 33 -7.55 36.57 15.64
C THR A 33 -6.31 35.82 16.08
N LEU A 34 -5.36 35.58 15.16
CA LEU A 34 -4.13 34.87 15.48
C LEU A 34 -3.14 35.80 16.20
N GLY A 35 -2.72 35.42 17.40
CA GLY A 35 -1.76 36.21 18.19
C GLY A 35 -0.30 36.06 17.74
N GLN A 36 0.00 35.03 16.96
CA GLN A 36 1.34 34.74 16.43
C GLN A 36 1.25 34.26 14.98
N ASP A 37 2.39 34.24 14.30
CA ASP A 37 2.53 33.59 13.01
C ASP A 37 2.29 32.08 13.16
N ILE A 38 1.44 31.53 12.28
CA ILE A 38 1.16 30.10 12.21
C ILE A 38 1.70 29.56 10.90
N VAL A 39 2.72 28.70 11.00
CA VAL A 39 3.33 28.04 9.83
C VAL A 39 2.38 27.01 9.23
N ARG A 40 2.43 26.81 7.92
CA ARG A 40 1.69 25.76 7.22
C ARG A 40 1.86 24.40 7.89
N GLY A 41 0.74 23.70 8.09
CA GLY A 41 0.68 22.38 8.71
C GLY A 41 0.59 22.41 10.24
N HIS A 42 0.82 23.57 10.86
CA HIS A 42 0.71 23.73 12.31
C HIS A 42 -0.74 24.00 12.73
N LYS A 43 -1.02 23.74 14.01
CA LYS A 43 -2.36 23.90 14.58
C LYS A 43 -2.49 25.25 15.27
N PHE A 44 -3.69 25.79 15.30
CA PHE A 44 -4.03 26.92 16.16
C PHE A 44 -5.36 26.66 16.86
N ALA A 45 -5.54 27.25 18.04
CA ALA A 45 -6.74 27.04 18.85
C ALA A 45 -7.93 27.84 18.30
N LEU A 46 -9.11 27.22 18.24
CA LEU A 46 -10.35 27.88 17.83
C LEU A 46 -11.09 28.52 19.00
N ARG A 47 -10.78 28.07 20.23
CA ARG A 47 -11.32 28.56 21.49
C ARG A 47 -10.24 28.45 22.56
N ALA A 48 -10.51 28.99 23.75
CA ALA A 48 -9.64 28.76 24.89
C ALA A 48 -9.61 27.26 25.24
N ILE A 49 -8.42 26.75 25.56
CA ILE A 49 -8.20 25.36 26.02
C ILE A 49 -7.43 25.46 27.34
N ALA A 50 -8.06 25.04 28.44
CA ALA A 50 -7.43 25.13 29.75
C ALA A 50 -6.29 24.10 29.89
N LYS A 51 -5.33 24.37 30.79
CA LYS A 51 -4.29 23.40 31.14
C LYS A 51 -4.90 22.05 31.54
N GLY A 52 -4.41 20.98 30.92
CA GLY A 52 -4.92 19.61 31.11
C GLY A 52 -6.17 19.27 30.29
N GLU A 53 -6.82 20.25 29.66
CA GLU A 53 -7.94 19.99 28.77
C GLU A 53 -7.47 19.32 27.48
N ASN A 54 -8.34 18.47 26.91
CA ASN A 54 -8.05 17.78 25.66
C ASN A 54 -7.95 18.74 24.48
N VAL A 55 -6.93 18.53 23.66
CA VAL A 55 -6.84 19.05 22.31
C VAL A 55 -7.56 18.04 21.40
N VAL A 56 -8.62 18.49 20.74
CA VAL A 56 -9.53 17.65 19.95
C VAL A 56 -9.33 17.95 18.47
N LYS A 57 -8.96 16.92 17.71
CA LYS A 57 -8.79 16.97 16.26
C LYS A 57 -9.35 15.68 15.64
N TYR A 58 -9.98 15.75 14.47
CA TYR A 58 -10.73 14.61 13.88
C TYR A 58 -11.88 14.11 14.75
N GLY A 59 -12.40 14.96 15.65
CA GLY A 59 -13.42 14.58 16.65
C GLY A 59 -12.88 13.73 17.80
N LEU A 60 -11.57 13.56 17.92
CA LEU A 60 -10.96 12.72 18.94
C LEU A 60 -9.92 13.50 19.77
N PRO A 61 -9.75 13.17 21.07
CA PRO A 61 -8.72 13.76 21.90
C PRO A 61 -7.33 13.25 21.46
N ILE A 62 -6.54 14.12 20.83
CA ILE A 62 -5.20 13.78 20.34
C ILE A 62 -4.09 14.03 21.38
N GLY A 63 -4.44 14.69 22.48
CA GLY A 63 -3.52 15.12 23.53
C GLY A 63 -4.20 16.05 24.52
N HIS A 64 -3.41 16.62 25.43
CA HIS A 64 -3.86 17.62 26.38
C HIS A 64 -2.94 18.86 26.37
N ALA A 65 -3.47 19.99 26.81
CA ALA A 65 -2.72 21.23 26.96
C ALA A 65 -1.79 21.20 28.18
N LEU A 66 -0.55 21.67 28.04
CA LEU A 66 0.44 21.76 29.12
C LEU A 66 0.33 23.06 29.94
N ALA A 67 -0.32 24.06 29.35
CA ALA A 67 -0.67 25.35 29.93
C ALA A 67 -2.02 25.79 29.37
N ASP A 68 -2.59 26.90 29.86
CA ASP A 68 -3.74 27.51 29.22
C ASP A 68 -3.35 28.00 27.83
N ILE A 69 -4.17 27.72 26.82
CA ILE A 69 -3.96 28.10 25.41
C ILE A 69 -5.07 29.06 25.02
N ALA A 70 -4.71 30.26 24.58
CA ALA A 70 -5.67 31.27 24.15
C ALA A 70 -6.25 30.97 22.76
N PRO A 71 -7.47 31.45 22.43
CA PRO A 71 -7.97 31.41 21.06
C PRO A 71 -6.96 32.04 20.07
N GLY A 72 -6.70 31.36 18.96
CA GLY A 72 -5.77 31.81 17.93
C GLY A 72 -4.30 31.52 18.22
N GLU A 73 -3.99 30.97 19.40
CA GLU A 73 -2.62 30.62 19.77
C GLU A 73 -2.12 29.39 19.00
N HIS A 74 -0.83 29.40 18.68
CA HIS A 74 -0.14 28.27 18.06
C HIS A 74 -0.13 27.03 18.97
N VAL A 75 -0.76 25.95 18.53
CA VAL A 75 -0.86 24.67 19.27
C VAL A 75 0.17 23.66 18.76
N HIS A 76 1.21 23.42 19.54
CA HIS A 76 2.30 22.52 19.15
C HIS A 76 2.96 21.82 20.36
N ALA A 77 4.05 21.08 20.13
CA ALA A 77 4.71 20.27 21.17
C ALA A 77 5.17 21.06 22.42
N HIS A 78 5.30 22.39 22.32
CA HIS A 78 5.70 23.23 23.45
C HIS A 78 4.56 23.46 24.46
N ASN A 79 3.30 23.50 24.01
CA ASN A 79 2.12 23.74 24.86
C ASN A 79 1.12 22.57 24.84
N THR A 80 1.44 21.47 24.16
CA THR A 80 0.60 20.26 24.12
C THR A 80 1.41 18.99 24.20
N ARG A 81 0.80 17.94 24.74
CA ARG A 81 1.40 16.60 24.80
C ARG A 81 0.38 15.56 24.35
N THR A 82 0.84 14.55 23.63
CA THR A 82 -0.01 13.42 23.23
C THR A 82 -0.51 12.65 24.46
N ASN A 83 -1.72 12.09 24.35
CA ASN A 83 -2.29 11.19 25.35
C ASN A 83 -1.86 9.73 25.11
N LEU A 84 -0.95 9.46 24.17
CA LEU A 84 -0.37 8.13 23.99
C LEU A 84 0.39 7.73 25.25
N SER A 85 -0.09 6.65 25.87
CA SER A 85 0.56 5.92 26.96
C SER A 85 0.73 4.46 26.56
N ASP A 86 1.45 3.69 27.37
CA ASP A 86 1.47 2.23 27.23
C ASP A 86 0.01 1.72 27.36
N LEU A 87 -0.43 0.97 26.35
CA LEU A 87 -1.81 0.51 26.20
C LEU A 87 -1.96 -0.88 26.83
N ASP A 88 -2.57 -0.97 28.01
CA ASP A 88 -2.93 -2.27 28.61
C ASP A 88 -4.38 -2.68 28.33
N ALA A 89 -5.25 -1.75 27.93
CA ALA A 89 -6.68 -2.01 27.70
C ALA A 89 -7.23 -1.29 26.47
N TYR A 90 -7.28 -1.98 25.34
CA TYR A 90 -8.07 -1.58 24.16
C TYR A 90 -9.29 -2.50 24.03
N ARG A 91 -10.48 -1.91 23.85
CA ARG A 91 -11.70 -2.64 23.50
C ARG A 91 -12.28 -2.05 22.22
N TYR A 92 -12.34 -2.87 21.17
CA TYR A 92 -13.04 -2.51 19.95
C TYR A 92 -14.55 -2.36 20.22
N GLN A 93 -15.07 -1.15 20.07
CA GLN A 93 -16.49 -0.81 20.18
C GLN A 93 -16.89 -0.02 18.92
N PRO A 94 -17.26 -0.70 17.83
CA PRO A 94 -17.58 -0.02 16.59
C PRO A 94 -18.91 0.74 16.73
N ASP A 95 -18.92 1.99 16.27
CA ASP A 95 -20.16 2.69 15.96
C ASP A 95 -20.57 2.35 14.52
N LEU A 96 -21.57 1.49 14.39
CA LEU A 96 -22.02 0.98 13.09
C LEU A 96 -22.93 2.02 12.43
N VAL A 97 -22.32 2.88 11.62
CA VAL A 97 -23.06 3.84 10.79
C VAL A 97 -23.68 3.10 9.59
N ALA A 98 -24.97 3.37 9.35
CA ALA A 98 -25.67 2.85 8.18
C ALA A 98 -24.94 3.27 6.90
N GLN A 99 -24.59 2.30 6.06
CA GLN A 99 -23.94 2.60 4.80
C GLN A 99 -24.92 3.33 3.88
N PRO A 100 -24.48 4.40 3.19
CA PRO A 100 -25.29 4.99 2.14
C PRO A 100 -25.59 3.93 1.06
N PRO A 101 -26.70 4.07 0.32
CA PRO A 101 -27.03 3.14 -0.75
C PRO A 101 -25.88 3.07 -1.75
N GLN A 102 -25.54 1.84 -2.15
CA GLN A 102 -24.48 1.62 -3.13
C GLN A 102 -24.89 2.25 -4.47
N PRO A 103 -24.01 3.03 -5.12
CA PRO A 103 -24.28 3.52 -6.46
C PRO A 103 -24.46 2.36 -7.44
N ALA A 104 -25.20 2.59 -8.52
CA ALA A 104 -25.40 1.59 -9.56
C ALA A 104 -24.05 1.14 -10.18
N ASP A 105 -24.03 -0.12 -10.64
CA ASP A 105 -22.87 -0.69 -11.32
C ASP A 105 -22.47 0.14 -12.54
N ARG A 106 -21.16 0.21 -12.79
CA ARG A 106 -20.58 0.91 -13.93
C ARG A 106 -19.84 -0.09 -14.81
N GLU A 107 -19.95 0.07 -16.12
CA GLU A 107 -19.14 -0.71 -17.05
C GLU A 107 -17.66 -0.36 -16.87
N VAL A 108 -16.83 -1.39 -16.74
CA VAL A 108 -15.38 -1.30 -16.59
C VAL A 108 -14.70 -2.34 -17.48
N GLN A 109 -13.55 -1.99 -18.03
CA GLN A 109 -12.71 -2.93 -18.78
C GLN A 109 -11.98 -3.84 -17.81
N ILE A 110 -12.15 -5.15 -17.98
CA ILE A 110 -11.62 -6.16 -17.07
C ILE A 110 -11.11 -7.40 -17.82
N TYR A 111 -10.18 -8.13 -17.19
CA TYR A 111 -9.68 -9.42 -17.63
C TYR A 111 -10.22 -10.52 -16.73
N ARG A 112 -11.14 -11.35 -17.23
CA ARG A 112 -11.68 -12.49 -16.48
C ARG A 112 -10.69 -13.65 -16.50
N ARG A 113 -10.38 -14.22 -15.35
CA ARG A 113 -9.44 -15.34 -15.19
C ARG A 113 -10.17 -16.67 -15.13
N ALA A 114 -9.48 -17.75 -15.48
CA ALA A 114 -10.06 -19.10 -15.52
C ALA A 114 -10.52 -19.62 -14.16
N ASN A 115 -10.00 -19.06 -13.05
CA ASN A 115 -10.46 -19.34 -11.69
C ASN A 115 -11.64 -18.50 -11.21
N GLY A 116 -12.17 -17.59 -12.05
CA GLY A 116 -13.24 -16.68 -11.66
C GLY A 116 -12.77 -15.35 -11.08
N ASP A 117 -11.47 -15.16 -10.83
CA ASP A 117 -10.95 -13.86 -10.41
C ASP A 117 -10.98 -12.86 -11.57
N VAL A 118 -10.87 -11.58 -11.22
CA VAL A 118 -10.92 -10.47 -12.18
C VAL A 118 -9.68 -9.60 -12.04
N GLY A 119 -8.90 -9.49 -13.11
CA GLY A 119 -7.80 -8.54 -13.24
C GLY A 119 -8.27 -7.24 -13.87
N VAL A 120 -7.66 -6.13 -13.47
CA VAL A 120 -7.80 -4.82 -14.14
C VAL A 120 -6.61 -4.51 -15.04
N ARG A 121 -5.63 -5.42 -15.07
CA ARG A 121 -4.49 -5.43 -15.98
C ARG A 121 -4.18 -6.85 -16.43
N ASN A 122 -3.45 -6.97 -17.52
CA ASN A 122 -2.98 -8.21 -18.10
C ASN A 122 -1.47 -8.12 -18.29
N GLU A 123 -0.74 -8.40 -17.22
CA GLU A 123 0.72 -8.26 -17.15
C GLU A 123 1.41 -9.64 -17.12
N LEU A 124 2.65 -9.68 -17.60
CA LEU A 124 3.56 -10.81 -17.44
C LEU A 124 4.51 -10.57 -16.27
N TRP A 125 4.45 -11.43 -15.26
CA TRP A 125 5.31 -11.29 -14.07
C TRP A 125 6.45 -12.31 -14.09
N ILE A 126 7.67 -11.85 -13.87
CA ILE A 126 8.86 -12.69 -13.72
C ILE A 126 9.23 -12.70 -12.23
N LEU A 127 9.13 -13.87 -11.60
CA LEU A 127 9.30 -14.06 -10.16
C LEU A 127 10.49 -15.00 -9.86
N PRO A 128 11.67 -14.44 -9.58
CA PRO A 128 12.78 -15.11 -8.91
C PRO A 128 12.40 -15.78 -7.57
N THR A 129 12.78 -17.04 -7.38
CA THR A 129 12.66 -17.74 -6.08
C THR A 129 13.78 -17.41 -5.10
N VAL A 130 14.86 -16.77 -5.57
CA VAL A 130 16.04 -16.39 -4.79
C VAL A 130 16.76 -15.20 -5.42
N GLY A 131 17.44 -14.37 -4.63
CA GLY A 131 18.11 -13.16 -5.13
C GLY A 131 19.22 -13.43 -6.16
N CYS A 132 19.86 -14.59 -6.10
CA CYS A 132 20.95 -14.97 -7.02
C CYS A 132 20.54 -14.99 -8.50
N VAL A 133 19.25 -15.11 -8.82
CA VAL A 133 18.78 -15.12 -10.24
C VAL A 133 18.33 -13.77 -10.76
N ASN A 134 18.31 -12.72 -9.93
CA ASN A 134 17.74 -11.44 -10.32
C ASN A 134 18.41 -10.85 -11.57
N ALA A 135 19.74 -10.90 -11.66
CA ALA A 135 20.49 -10.39 -12.81
C ALA A 135 20.14 -11.16 -14.08
N MET A 136 20.00 -12.48 -14.00
CA MET A 136 19.62 -13.33 -15.12
C MET A 136 18.18 -13.09 -15.54
N ALA A 137 17.26 -12.98 -14.59
CA ALA A 137 15.85 -12.67 -14.85
C ALA A 137 15.70 -11.30 -15.55
N ARG A 138 16.53 -10.31 -15.18
CA ARG A 138 16.57 -8.99 -15.85
C ARG A 138 17.06 -9.11 -17.28
N GLN A 139 18.08 -9.92 -17.54
CA GLN A 139 18.53 -10.19 -18.91
C GLN A 139 17.45 -10.89 -19.74
N MET A 140 16.73 -11.86 -19.16
CA MET A 140 15.60 -12.54 -19.80
C MET A 140 14.50 -11.53 -20.19
N GLN A 141 14.11 -10.66 -19.25
CA GLN A 141 13.12 -9.60 -19.47
C GLN A 141 13.54 -8.68 -20.62
N ASN A 142 14.76 -8.12 -20.56
CA ASN A 142 15.26 -7.20 -21.58
C ASN A 142 15.32 -7.86 -22.96
N ARG A 143 15.75 -9.11 -23.01
CA ARG A 143 15.83 -9.85 -24.27
C ARG A 143 14.46 -10.14 -24.84
N PHE A 144 13.51 -10.54 -24.00
CA PHE A 144 12.12 -10.77 -24.39
C PHE A 144 11.49 -9.53 -24.97
N LEU A 145 11.54 -8.40 -24.26
CA LEU A 145 11.00 -7.13 -24.73
C LEU A 145 11.61 -6.71 -26.07
N LYS A 146 12.90 -6.95 -26.29
CA LYS A 146 13.54 -6.68 -27.59
C LYS A 146 13.02 -7.57 -28.72
N GLU A 147 12.74 -8.85 -28.44
CA GLU A 147 12.25 -9.82 -29.43
C GLU A 147 10.76 -9.67 -29.72
N THR A 148 9.98 -9.15 -28.77
CA THR A 148 8.53 -8.93 -28.89
C THR A 148 8.17 -7.48 -29.18
N TYR A 149 9.13 -6.64 -29.53
CA TYR A 149 8.94 -5.20 -29.78
C TYR A 149 8.20 -4.49 -28.64
N GLY A 150 8.50 -4.86 -27.39
CA GLY A 150 7.90 -4.29 -26.19
C GLY A 150 6.71 -5.08 -25.63
N ALA A 151 6.25 -6.14 -26.32
CA ALA A 151 5.04 -6.89 -25.93
C ALA A 151 3.80 -5.98 -25.82
N GLU A 152 3.49 -5.27 -26.92
CA GLU A 152 2.41 -4.26 -26.98
C GLU A 152 0.99 -4.81 -26.77
N ASP A 153 0.83 -6.14 -26.81
CA ASP A 153 -0.44 -6.84 -26.62
C ASP A 153 -0.81 -7.11 -25.15
N ILE A 154 0.06 -6.71 -24.21
CA ILE A 154 -0.14 -6.84 -22.77
C ILE A 154 0.20 -5.52 -22.06
N ASP A 155 -0.30 -5.35 -20.84
CA ASP A 155 -0.15 -4.09 -20.10
C ASP A 155 1.28 -3.88 -19.56
N GLY A 156 2.09 -4.94 -19.52
CA GLY A 156 3.49 -4.83 -19.14
C GLY A 156 4.18 -6.15 -18.81
N VAL A 157 5.52 -6.10 -18.76
CA VAL A 157 6.37 -7.21 -18.33
C VAL A 157 7.18 -6.75 -17.12
N HIS A 158 6.96 -7.35 -15.96
CA HIS A 158 7.53 -6.89 -14.69
C HIS A 158 8.39 -7.95 -14.03
N LEU A 159 9.62 -7.57 -13.68
CA LEU A 159 10.51 -8.37 -12.84
C LEU A 159 10.39 -7.92 -11.38
N PHE A 160 9.88 -8.80 -10.52
CA PHE A 160 9.85 -8.57 -9.08
C PHE A 160 11.06 -9.23 -8.43
N SER A 161 12.12 -8.44 -8.26
CA SER A 161 13.41 -8.94 -7.78
C SER A 161 13.30 -9.50 -6.37
N HIS A 162 13.90 -10.66 -6.13
CA HIS A 162 13.89 -11.29 -4.81
C HIS A 162 14.99 -10.71 -3.93
N THR A 163 14.68 -10.32 -2.70
CA THR A 163 15.59 -9.57 -1.82
C THR A 163 16.50 -10.46 -0.98
N TYR A 164 16.16 -11.75 -0.81
CA TYR A 164 16.86 -12.66 0.09
C TYR A 164 17.76 -13.69 -0.63
N GLY A 165 18.76 -14.17 0.11
CA GLY A 165 19.56 -15.35 -0.27
C GLY A 165 18.86 -16.66 0.09
N CYS A 166 19.54 -17.79 -0.13
CA CYS A 166 18.96 -19.11 0.11
C CYS A 166 18.80 -19.47 1.60
N SER A 167 19.48 -18.79 2.53
CA SER A 167 19.54 -19.17 3.96
C SER A 167 18.34 -18.78 4.81
N GLN A 168 17.13 -18.67 4.24
CA GLN A 168 15.91 -18.43 5.01
C GLN A 168 15.44 -19.72 5.68
N LEU A 169 15.06 -19.65 6.96
CA LEU A 169 14.62 -20.79 7.77
C LEU A 169 13.32 -20.46 8.53
N GLY A 170 12.63 -21.49 9.01
CA GLY A 170 11.44 -21.35 9.85
C GLY A 170 10.36 -20.46 9.22
N ASP A 171 9.83 -19.54 10.02
CA ASP A 171 8.72 -18.67 9.63
C ASP A 171 9.09 -17.71 8.51
N ASP A 172 10.34 -17.23 8.45
CA ASP A 172 10.81 -16.34 7.37
C ASP A 172 10.70 -17.03 6.00
N HIS A 173 11.08 -18.31 5.95
CA HIS A 173 10.97 -19.11 4.74
C HIS A 173 9.52 -19.34 4.32
N ILE A 174 8.65 -19.65 5.30
CA ILE A 174 7.22 -19.88 5.08
C ILE A 174 6.53 -18.61 4.59
N ASN A 175 6.81 -17.47 5.23
CA ASN A 175 6.24 -16.17 4.87
C ASN A 175 6.68 -15.74 3.47
N THR A 176 7.97 -15.85 3.17
CA THR A 176 8.51 -15.50 1.83
C THR A 176 7.90 -16.38 0.75
N ARG A 177 7.81 -17.68 0.99
CA ARG A 177 7.15 -18.61 0.06
C ARG A 177 5.69 -18.24 -0.18
N THR A 178 4.95 -17.97 0.90
CA THR A 178 3.52 -17.62 0.84
C THR A 178 3.31 -16.34 0.06
N MET A 179 4.13 -15.32 0.29
CA MET A 179 4.10 -14.07 -0.47
C MET A 179 4.32 -14.32 -1.97
N LEU A 180 5.36 -15.07 -2.33
CA LEU A 180 5.62 -15.42 -3.73
C LEU A 180 4.47 -16.22 -4.36
N GLN A 181 3.86 -17.14 -3.62
CA GLN A 181 2.68 -17.89 -4.09
C GLN A 181 1.46 -16.99 -4.30
N ASN A 182 1.25 -15.98 -3.44
CA ASN A 182 0.19 -15.00 -3.61
C ASN A 182 0.44 -14.11 -4.82
N MET A 183 1.69 -13.71 -5.08
CA MET A 183 2.05 -12.98 -6.30
C MET A 183 1.78 -13.80 -7.57
N VAL A 184 2.07 -15.11 -7.54
CA VAL A 184 1.75 -16.02 -8.65
C VAL A 184 0.25 -16.08 -8.95
N ARG A 185 -0.61 -15.88 -7.95
CA ARG A 185 -2.08 -15.91 -8.07
C ARG A 185 -2.72 -14.55 -8.29
N HIS A 186 -1.93 -13.50 -8.38
CA HIS A 186 -2.49 -12.16 -8.46
C HIS A 186 -3.27 -11.98 -9.76
N PRO A 187 -4.53 -11.50 -9.75
CA PRO A 187 -5.38 -11.49 -10.93
C PRO A 187 -4.91 -10.54 -12.04
N ASN A 188 -4.06 -9.55 -11.73
CA ASN A 188 -3.41 -8.72 -12.75
C ASN A 188 -2.27 -9.44 -13.50
N ALA A 189 -1.76 -10.54 -12.95
CA ALA A 189 -0.77 -11.35 -13.63
C ALA A 189 -1.50 -12.29 -14.61
N GLY A 190 -1.55 -11.91 -15.87
CA GLY A 190 -2.10 -12.76 -16.93
C GLY A 190 -1.29 -14.03 -17.13
N ALA A 191 0.02 -13.92 -16.94
CA ALA A 191 0.92 -15.05 -16.83
C ALA A 191 2.08 -14.75 -15.88
N VAL A 192 2.68 -15.81 -15.33
CA VAL A 192 3.80 -15.69 -14.40
C VAL A 192 4.89 -16.70 -14.76
N LEU A 193 6.11 -16.19 -14.94
CA LEU A 193 7.33 -16.98 -15.09
C LEU A 193 8.05 -17.07 -13.75
N VAL A 194 8.07 -18.24 -13.14
CA VAL A 194 8.83 -18.49 -11.91
C VAL A 194 10.23 -18.98 -12.27
N VAL A 195 11.26 -18.29 -11.75
CA VAL A 195 12.67 -18.54 -12.10
C VAL A 195 13.42 -19.00 -10.86
N GLY A 196 14.03 -20.19 -10.95
CA GLY A 196 14.85 -20.77 -9.87
C GLY A 196 16.19 -21.28 -10.36
N LEU A 197 17.15 -21.43 -9.43
CA LEU A 197 18.47 -22.03 -9.70
C LEU A 197 18.49 -23.53 -9.39
N GLY A 198 17.68 -23.95 -8.42
CA GLY A 198 17.64 -25.30 -7.87
C GLY A 198 18.53 -25.51 -6.64
N CYS A 199 19.18 -24.47 -6.10
CA CYS A 199 19.94 -24.55 -4.84
C CYS A 199 19.29 -23.78 -3.68
N GLU A 200 18.18 -23.09 -3.94
CA GLU A 200 17.44 -22.30 -2.98
C GLU A 200 16.57 -23.15 -2.03
N ASN A 201 16.24 -22.64 -0.85
CA ASN A 201 15.27 -23.30 0.03
C ASN A 201 13.86 -23.27 -0.56
N ASN A 202 13.55 -22.25 -1.38
CA ASN A 202 12.29 -22.15 -2.14
C ASN A 202 12.37 -22.92 -3.46
N GLN A 203 12.61 -24.22 -3.35
CA GLN A 203 12.63 -25.11 -4.51
C GLN A 203 11.31 -25.02 -5.26
N VAL A 204 11.43 -24.73 -6.55
CA VAL A 204 10.37 -24.65 -7.55
C VAL A 204 9.37 -25.81 -7.46
N GLU A 205 9.85 -27.05 -7.27
CA GLU A 205 8.96 -28.21 -7.17
C GLU A 205 8.11 -28.21 -5.90
N ALA A 206 8.73 -27.92 -4.75
CA ALA A 206 8.02 -27.82 -3.47
C ALA A 206 7.05 -26.63 -3.47
N PHE A 207 7.46 -25.54 -4.13
CA PHE A 207 6.64 -24.37 -4.41
C PHE A 207 5.39 -24.73 -5.24
N ALA A 208 5.51 -25.66 -6.19
CA ALA A 208 4.43 -26.16 -7.06
C ALA A 208 3.55 -27.26 -6.43
N ARG A 209 4.07 -28.13 -5.56
CA ARG A 209 3.27 -29.26 -5.04
C ARG A 209 2.07 -28.82 -4.19
N ARG A 210 2.20 -27.71 -3.47
CA ARG A 210 1.09 -27.08 -2.72
C ARG A 210 0.09 -26.33 -3.63
N TRP A 211 0.38 -26.29 -4.94
CA TRP A 211 -0.35 -25.58 -5.99
C TRP A 211 -1.32 -26.52 -6.74
N ALA A 212 -0.92 -27.77 -6.98
CA ALA A 212 -1.69 -28.73 -7.80
C ALA A 212 -3.05 -29.15 -7.22
N SER A 213 -3.27 -29.01 -5.91
CA SER A 213 -4.55 -29.34 -5.27
C SER A 213 -5.58 -28.21 -5.32
N LEU A 214 -5.19 -26.99 -5.72
CA LEU A 214 -6.03 -25.80 -5.59
C LEU A 214 -5.87 -24.89 -6.83
N THR A 215 -6.66 -25.17 -7.86
CA THR A 215 -7.00 -24.34 -9.05
C THR A 215 -5.89 -24.01 -10.06
N ARG A 216 -6.17 -24.34 -11.34
CA ARG A 216 -5.46 -23.88 -12.57
C ARG A 216 -5.76 -22.40 -12.84
N SER A 217 -5.44 -21.52 -11.90
CA SER A 217 -5.99 -20.17 -11.82
C SER A 217 -5.31 -19.11 -12.67
N ALA A 218 -4.09 -19.34 -13.10
CA ALA A 218 -3.53 -18.60 -14.21
C ALA A 218 -2.96 -19.61 -15.19
N CYS A 219 -2.54 -19.17 -16.38
CA CYS A 219 -1.59 -19.95 -17.18
C CYS A 219 -0.18 -19.92 -16.53
N THR A 220 -0.17 -20.16 -15.23
CA THR A 220 0.91 -20.34 -14.29
C THR A 220 1.17 -21.84 -14.32
N LEU A 221 2.28 -22.36 -14.80
CA LEU A 221 3.59 -22.28 -14.20
C LEU A 221 4.52 -22.79 -15.30
N TRP A 222 5.38 -21.93 -15.84
CA TRP A 222 6.56 -22.41 -16.53
C TRP A 222 7.77 -22.20 -15.64
N PHE A 223 8.37 -23.32 -15.22
CA PHE A 223 9.62 -23.30 -14.49
C PHE A 223 10.78 -23.25 -15.46
N ALA A 224 11.44 -22.10 -15.49
CA ALA A 224 12.75 -22.02 -16.11
C ALA A 224 13.81 -22.30 -15.05
N SER A 225 14.29 -23.54 -14.99
CA SER A 225 15.60 -23.77 -14.38
C SER A 225 16.66 -23.18 -15.31
N ILE A 226 17.41 -22.21 -14.80
CA ILE A 226 18.52 -21.58 -15.54
C ILE A 226 19.50 -22.63 -16.08
N ARG A 227 19.72 -23.73 -15.35
CA ARG A 227 20.60 -24.84 -15.76
C ARG A 227 20.21 -25.46 -17.10
N THR A 228 18.94 -25.35 -17.50
CA THR A 228 18.41 -26.00 -18.72
C THR A 228 18.16 -25.03 -19.87
N MET A 229 18.38 -23.72 -19.69
CA MET A 229 18.15 -22.67 -20.71
C MET A 229 16.74 -22.66 -21.37
N LYS A 230 15.73 -23.29 -20.75
CA LYS A 230 14.36 -23.42 -21.33
C LYS A 230 13.46 -22.17 -21.21
N TRP A 231 13.99 -21.02 -20.81
CA TRP A 231 13.21 -19.81 -20.50
C TRP A 231 12.50 -19.18 -21.71
N ARG A 232 13.07 -19.27 -22.92
CA ARG A 232 12.47 -18.76 -24.17
C ARG A 232 11.11 -19.41 -24.46
N ARG A 233 11.04 -20.73 -24.28
CA ARG A 233 9.80 -21.49 -24.46
C ARG A 233 8.78 -21.12 -23.39
N GLY A 234 9.22 -20.90 -22.14
CA GLY A 234 8.35 -20.46 -21.05
C GLY A 234 7.68 -19.11 -21.33
N LEU A 235 8.44 -18.11 -21.79
CA LEU A 235 7.92 -16.78 -22.10
C LEU A 235 6.95 -16.76 -23.29
N SER A 236 7.24 -17.51 -24.36
CA SER A 236 6.34 -17.62 -25.51
C SER A 236 4.99 -18.26 -25.13
N ILE A 237 5.01 -19.27 -24.25
CA ILE A 237 3.78 -19.90 -23.75
C ILE A 237 3.01 -18.95 -22.84
N CYS A 238 3.71 -18.15 -22.02
CA CYS A 238 3.06 -17.14 -21.19
C CYS A 238 2.24 -16.16 -22.05
N ILE A 239 2.79 -15.63 -23.15
CA ILE A 239 2.03 -14.76 -24.07
C ILE A 239 0.79 -15.45 -24.62
N SER A 240 0.92 -16.69 -25.08
CA SER A 240 -0.19 -17.42 -25.70
C SER A 240 -1.41 -17.55 -24.78
N CYS A 241 -1.23 -17.54 -23.46
CA CYS A 241 -2.34 -17.64 -22.53
C CYS A 241 -2.90 -16.29 -22.05
N MET A 242 -2.23 -15.20 -22.39
CA MET A 242 -2.67 -13.85 -22.05
C MET A 242 -3.59 -13.25 -23.14
N LYS A 243 -3.72 -13.93 -24.28
CA LYS A 243 -4.68 -13.64 -25.37
C LYS A 243 -5.96 -14.43 -25.18
#